data_AF-A0A448X7T2-F1
#
_entry.id   AF-A0A448X7T2-F1
#
_cell.length_a   1.000
_cell.length_b   1.000
_cell.length_c   1.000
_cell.angle_alpha   90.00
_cell.angle_beta   90.00
_cell.angle_gamma   90.00
#
_symmetry.space_group_name_H-M   'P 1'
#
loop_
_entity.id
_entity.type
_entity.pdbx_description
1 polymer ?
#
loop_
_entity_poly.entity_id
_entity_poly.type
_entity_poly.pdbx_seq_one_letter_code
_entity_poly.pdbx_strand_id
1 'polypeptide(L)'
;MSYCVYVTIKTHRDKGKHLVNPCYNKHIDKCVDIEELDSIKEKKVYCRCWRSSKFPYCDGSHNEHNKLTGDNVGPIIIDMKKSN
;
A
#
# COMPACT_ATOMS: atom_id res chain seq x y z
N MET A 1 15.67 -15.17 -33.13
CA MET A 1 15.40 -15.97 -31.90
C MET A 1 15.85 -15.28 -30.61
N SER A 2 17.01 -14.61 -30.56
CA SER A 2 17.52 -13.97 -29.32
C SER A 2 16.63 -12.87 -28.71
N TYR A 3 15.96 -12.04 -29.53
CA TYR A 3 15.05 -11.00 -29.02
C TYR A 3 13.81 -11.56 -28.33
N CYS A 4 13.21 -12.61 -28.91
CA CYS A 4 12.03 -13.26 -28.34
C CYS A 4 12.35 -13.87 -26.96
N VAL A 5 13.49 -14.57 -26.85
CA VAL A 5 13.99 -15.11 -25.58
C VAL A 5 14.25 -14.00 -24.56
N TYR A 6 14.89 -12.88 -24.98
CA TYR A 6 15.11 -11.72 -24.11
C TYR A 6 13.79 -11.13 -23.58
N VAL A 7 12.80 -10.91 -24.45
CA VAL A 7 11.50 -10.37 -24.05
C VAL A 7 10.79 -11.31 -23.09
N THR A 8 10.76 -12.61 -23.37
CA THR A 8 10.15 -13.62 -22.47
C THR A 8 10.84 -13.67 -21.11
N ILE A 9 12.18 -13.61 -21.06
CA ILE A 9 12.92 -13.58 -19.78
C ILE A 9 12.63 -12.30 -19.01
N LYS A 10 12.57 -11.15 -19.71
CA LYS A 10 12.28 -9.86 -19.10
C LYS A 10 10.87 -9.83 -18.49
N THR A 11 9.85 -10.26 -19.25
CA THR A 11 8.46 -10.30 -18.76
C THR A 11 8.30 -11.27 -17.59
N HIS A 12 9.00 -12.41 -17.60
CA HIS A 12 8.97 -13.35 -16.50
C HIS A 12 9.67 -12.82 -15.23
N ARG A 13 10.74 -12.02 -15.38
CA ARG A 13 11.42 -11.32 -14.27
C ARG A 13 10.63 -10.16 -13.69
N ASP A 14 9.78 -9.52 -14.50
CA ASP A 14 8.95 -8.40 -14.06
C ASP A 14 7.61 -8.87 -13.44
N LYS A 15 7.35 -10.19 -13.47
CA LYS A 15 6.17 -10.80 -12.86
C LYS A 15 6.11 -10.45 -11.37
N GLY A 16 5.08 -9.69 -10.98
CA GLY A 16 4.83 -9.27 -9.60
C GLY A 16 5.37 -7.88 -9.23
N LYS A 17 6.21 -7.24 -10.05
CA LYS A 17 6.74 -5.88 -9.77
C LYS A 17 5.65 -4.80 -9.80
N HIS A 18 4.56 -5.05 -10.50
CA HIS A 18 3.42 -4.13 -10.61
C HIS A 18 2.37 -4.34 -9.50
N LEU A 19 2.56 -5.31 -8.61
CA LEU A 19 1.60 -5.55 -7.53
C LEU A 19 1.67 -4.42 -6.50
N VAL A 20 0.52 -3.78 -6.29
CA VAL A 20 0.38 -2.73 -5.26
C VAL A 20 0.60 -3.33 -3.87
N ASN A 21 -0.01 -4.49 -3.59
CA ASN A 21 0.14 -5.23 -2.33
C ASN A 21 1.13 -6.41 -2.46
N PRO A 22 2.37 -6.29 -1.93
CA PRO A 22 3.39 -7.31 -2.04
C PRO A 22 3.18 -8.47 -1.04
N CYS A 23 2.67 -8.23 0.17
CA CYS A 23 2.71 -9.22 1.23
C CYS A 23 1.54 -9.23 2.22
N TYR A 24 0.71 -8.20 2.31
CA TYR A 24 -0.36 -8.15 3.31
C TYR A 24 -1.54 -9.04 2.91
N ASN A 25 -1.97 -9.96 3.78
CA ASN A 25 -3.17 -10.79 3.60
C ASN A 25 -3.36 -11.38 2.19
N LYS A 26 -2.28 -11.92 1.58
CA LYS A 26 -2.30 -12.46 0.19
C LYS A 26 -3.20 -13.68 -0.02
N HIS A 27 -3.65 -14.30 1.07
CA HIS A 27 -4.60 -15.41 1.05
C HIS A 27 -6.06 -14.93 0.90
N ILE A 28 -6.32 -13.63 1.07
CA ILE A 28 -7.65 -13.04 0.92
C ILE A 28 -7.78 -12.49 -0.50
N ASP A 29 -8.79 -12.95 -1.24
CA ASP A 29 -9.06 -12.51 -2.63
C ASP A 29 -9.22 -10.99 -2.74
N LYS A 30 -9.86 -10.39 -1.73
CA LYS A 30 -10.05 -8.95 -1.60
C LYS A 30 -9.85 -8.53 -0.15
N CYS A 31 -8.70 -7.94 0.13
CA CYS A 31 -8.36 -7.45 1.46
C CYS A 31 -9.12 -6.15 1.76
N VAL A 32 -9.98 -6.18 2.79
CA VAL A 32 -10.82 -5.07 3.23
C VAL A 32 -10.70 -4.95 4.75
N ASP A 33 -10.37 -3.75 5.22
CA ASP A 33 -10.37 -3.41 6.64
C ASP A 33 -11.61 -2.57 6.96
N ILE A 34 -12.32 -2.93 8.03
CA ILE A 34 -13.53 -2.24 8.48
C ILE A 34 -13.22 -1.61 9.83
N GLU A 35 -13.47 -0.30 9.96
CA GLU A 35 -13.41 0.41 11.23
C GLU A 35 -14.67 1.24 11.42
N GLU A 36 -15.26 1.13 12.61
CA GLU A 36 -16.47 1.86 12.97
C GLU A 36 -16.12 3.28 13.42
N LEU A 37 -16.81 4.28 12.85
CA LEU A 37 -16.51 5.69 13.10
C LEU A 37 -16.67 6.09 14.57
N ASP A 38 -17.64 5.50 15.28
CA ASP A 38 -17.92 5.82 16.69
C ASP A 38 -16.76 5.43 17.63
N SER A 39 -15.88 4.54 17.18
CA SER A 39 -14.68 4.13 17.93
C SER A 39 -13.52 5.12 17.78
N ILE A 40 -13.60 6.05 16.83
CA ILE A 40 -12.53 7.00 16.50
C ILE A 40 -12.64 8.23 17.41
N LYS A 41 -12.08 8.12 18.62
CA LYS A 41 -11.99 9.23 19.59
C LYS A 41 -10.81 10.18 19.31
N GLU A 42 -9.83 9.71 18.56
CA GLU A 42 -8.57 10.40 18.30
C GLU A 42 -8.23 10.33 16.81
N LYS A 43 -7.32 11.20 16.37
CA LYS A 43 -6.80 11.21 15.00
C LYS A 43 -6.24 9.84 14.62
N LYS A 44 -6.77 9.25 13.55
CA LYS A 44 -6.30 7.98 12.98
C LYS A 44 -5.66 8.21 11.62
N VAL A 45 -4.63 7.42 11.31
CA VAL A 45 -3.88 7.52 10.06
C VAL A 45 -3.74 6.13 9.44
N TYR A 46 -4.29 5.94 8.24
CA TYR A 46 -4.32 4.65 7.55
C TYR A 46 -3.41 4.61 6.33
N CYS A 47 -2.80 3.44 6.14
CA CYS A 47 -1.91 3.16 5.04
C CYS A 47 -2.70 3.04 3.72
N ARG A 48 -2.18 3.64 2.65
CA ARG A 48 -2.65 3.40 1.28
C ARG A 48 -1.56 2.86 0.36
N CYS A 49 -0.33 2.72 0.85
CA CYS A 49 0.82 2.25 0.05
C CYS A 49 1.07 0.74 0.16
N TRP A 50 0.39 0.03 1.07
CA TRP A 50 0.61 -1.42 1.32
C TRP A 50 2.06 -1.80 1.68
N ARG A 51 2.83 -0.85 2.23
CA ARG A 51 4.19 -1.09 2.73
C ARG A 51 4.29 -1.03 4.25
N SER A 52 3.19 -0.71 4.92
CA SER A 52 3.23 -0.58 6.37
C SER A 52 3.37 -1.93 7.05
N SER A 53 4.26 -2.00 8.04
CA SER A 53 4.37 -3.13 8.97
C SER A 53 3.17 -3.22 9.93
N LYS A 54 2.45 -2.10 10.10
CA LYS A 54 1.28 -1.96 10.99
C LYS A 54 -0.03 -1.80 10.21
N PHE A 55 -0.08 -2.29 8.97
CA PHE A 55 -1.27 -2.22 8.14
C PHE A 55 -2.49 -2.79 8.90
N PRO A 56 -3.64 -2.10 8.95
CA PRO A 56 -4.08 -0.99 8.07
C PRO A 56 -3.59 0.41 8.44
N TYR A 57 -2.86 0.57 9.54
CA TYR A 57 -2.38 1.88 9.97
C TYR A 57 -1.12 2.30 9.21
N CYS A 58 -0.90 3.61 9.13
CA CYS A 58 0.33 4.16 8.54
C CYS A 58 1.44 4.25 9.59
N ASP A 59 2.61 3.69 9.26
CA ASP A 59 3.85 3.77 10.04
C ASP A 59 4.94 4.64 9.38
N GLY A 60 4.63 5.26 8.23
CA GLY A 60 5.56 6.11 7.48
C GLY A 60 6.32 5.41 6.34
N SER A 61 6.14 4.10 6.13
CA SER A 61 6.84 3.35 5.07
C SER A 61 6.57 3.83 3.64
N HIS A 62 5.54 4.66 3.42
CA HIS A 62 5.31 5.31 2.12
C HIS A 62 6.45 6.26 1.72
N ASN A 63 7.18 6.84 2.68
CA ASN A 63 8.29 7.75 2.37
C ASN A 63 9.44 7.03 1.64
N GLU A 64 9.83 5.86 2.14
CA GLU A 64 10.87 5.05 1.50
C GLU A 64 10.40 4.54 0.14
N HIS A 65 9.16 4.06 0.05
CA HIS A 65 8.55 3.64 -1.22
C HIS A 65 8.56 4.75 -2.27
N ASN A 66 8.12 5.97 -1.92
CA ASN A 66 8.12 7.12 -2.81
C ASN A 66 9.53 7.46 -3.27
N LYS A 67 10.51 7.48 -2.36
CA LYS A 67 11.91 7.76 -2.69
C LYS A 67 12.52 6.73 -3.65
N LEU A 68 12.21 5.45 -3.47
CA LEU A 68 12.77 4.36 -4.28
C LEU A 68 12.11 4.24 -5.67
N THR A 69 10.81 4.55 -5.76
CA THR A 69 10.02 4.30 -6.98
C THR A 69 9.71 5.57 -7.78
N GLY A 70 9.90 6.76 -7.19
CA GLY A 70 9.44 8.03 -7.76
C GLY A 70 7.93 8.25 -7.62
N ASP A 71 7.25 7.45 -6.79
CA ASP A 71 5.82 7.54 -6.50
C ASP A 71 5.50 8.70 -5.53
N ASN A 72 4.22 9.03 -5.38
CA ASN A 72 3.73 10.15 -4.58
C ASN A 72 2.56 9.77 -3.65
N VAL A 73 2.48 8.49 -3.24
CA VAL A 73 1.40 8.02 -2.37
C VAL A 73 1.56 8.53 -0.93
N GLY A 74 0.43 8.64 -0.24
CA GLY A 74 0.36 9.07 1.17
C GLY A 74 -0.81 8.44 1.90
N PRO A 75 -0.83 8.49 3.24
CA PRO A 75 -1.89 7.91 4.03
C PRO A 75 -3.22 8.68 3.86
N ILE A 76 -4.29 8.09 4.37
CA ILE A 76 -5.53 8.81 4.66
C ILE A 76 -5.57 9.12 6.16
N ILE A 77 -5.91 10.36 6.50
CA ILE A 77 -6.01 10.83 7.88
C ILE A 77 -7.48 11.07 8.18
N ILE A 78 -7.99 10.40 9.20
CA ILE A 78 -9.32 10.63 9.76
C ILE A 78 -9.11 11.44 11.03
N ASP A 79 -9.57 12.70 10.99
CA ASP A 79 -9.47 13.63 12.10
C ASP A 79 -10.85 14.18 12.41
N MET A 80 -11.34 13.91 13.62
CA MET A 80 -12.62 14.42 14.09
C MET A 80 -12.43 15.89 14.43
N LYS A 81 -12.78 16.77 13.48
CA LYS A 81 -12.84 18.21 13.76
C LYS A 81 -13.81 18.43 14.90
N LYS A 82 -13.30 18.88 16.05
CA LYS A 82 -14.15 19.47 17.09
C LYS A 82 -14.86 20.66 16.46
N SER A 83 -16.20 20.60 16.41
CA SER A 83 -16.98 21.81 16.11
C SER A 83 -16.75 22.76 17.29
N ASN A 84 -16.11 23.90 17.02
CA ASN A 84 -16.06 25.03 17.96
C ASN A 84 -17.46 25.63 18.10
#